data_AF-A0A8D0QJF4-F1
#
_entry.id   AF-A0A8D0QJF4-F1
#
_cell.length_a   1.000
_cell.length_b   1.000
_cell.length_c   1.000
_cell.angle_alpha   90.00
_cell.angle_beta   90.00
_cell.angle_gamma   90.00
#
_symmetry.space_group_name_H-M   'P 1'
#
loop_
_entity.id
_entity.type
_entity.pdbx_description
1 polymer ?
#
loop_
_entity_poly.entity_id
_entity_poly.type
_entity_poly.pdbx_seq_one_letter_code
_entity_poly.pdbx_strand_id
1 'polypeptide(L)'
;MGSAESSEGRRASFGMDEEERVRVLQGIRLSESVVTRMKNSSQPARTGPTAPPPAALGSSRGLDTDCKVSRPEYGRGWQPSGAEVGPLRRCEEELAMGQGQLPHVAVREGEAALRREEISVDQEKQRSARMARELESREAELRRRDAFYKEQLGGLERKNMETYRLSSQQFHEAASKVEGTIKPRRLEPVCSGCRTRSSAATATTCRRCCCARTWSRLTNTV
;
A
#
# COMPACT_ATOMS: atom_id res chain seq x y z
N MET A 1 -35.14 11.60 27.24
CA MET A 1 -34.83 10.80 26.04
C MET A 1 -33.29 10.76 25.96
N GLY A 2 -32.60 9.90 26.71
CA GLY A 2 -32.33 8.48 26.37
C GLY A 2 -31.16 8.44 25.37
N SER A 3 -29.96 7.90 25.62
CA SER A 3 -29.49 6.99 26.67
C SER A 3 -27.99 7.22 26.88
N ALA A 4 -27.55 7.15 28.13
CA ALA A 4 -26.16 6.84 28.46
C ALA A 4 -26.02 5.32 28.36
N GLU A 5 -25.23 4.83 27.40
CA GLU A 5 -24.84 3.42 27.35
C GLU A 5 -23.32 3.28 27.18
N SER A 6 -22.70 2.91 28.30
CA SER A 6 -21.54 2.02 28.41
C SER A 6 -20.40 2.20 27.39
N SER A 7 -19.47 3.12 27.69
CA SER A 7 -18.16 3.23 27.05
C SER A 7 -17.18 2.16 27.52
N GLU A 8 -17.60 0.90 27.57
CA GLU A 8 -16.73 -0.22 27.93
C GLU A 8 -15.88 -0.68 26.73
N GLY A 9 -14.75 0.02 26.54
CA GLY A 9 -13.45 -0.55 26.19
C GLY A 9 -13.28 -1.46 24.97
N ARG A 10 -14.20 -1.50 24.00
CA ARG A 10 -13.99 -2.24 22.74
C ARG A 10 -13.11 -1.42 21.79
N ARG A 11 -11.78 -1.57 21.93
CA ARG A 11 -10.82 -1.06 20.94
C ARG A 11 -11.08 -1.71 19.59
N ALA A 12 -11.61 -0.95 18.64
CA ALA A 12 -11.74 -1.34 17.25
C ALA A 12 -10.51 -0.86 16.47
N SER A 13 -10.00 -1.69 15.57
CA SER A 13 -8.93 -1.32 14.65
C SER A 13 -9.56 -0.96 13.31
N PHE A 14 -9.02 0.04 12.60
CA PHE A 14 -9.50 0.40 11.26
C PHE A 14 -8.49 -0.10 10.22
N GLY A 15 -8.97 -0.73 9.16
CA GLY A 15 -8.17 -1.16 8.02
C GLY A 15 -8.82 -0.73 6.70
N MET A 16 -8.05 -0.71 5.61
CA MET A 16 -8.57 -0.43 4.27
C MET A 16 -8.74 -1.76 3.51
N ASP A 17 -9.80 -1.88 2.72
CA ASP A 17 -10.04 -3.04 1.85
C ASP A 17 -9.36 -2.89 0.48
N GLU A 18 -9.50 -3.90 -0.38
CA GLU A 18 -8.94 -3.95 -1.74
C GLU A 18 -9.51 -2.87 -2.67
N GLU A 19 -10.59 -2.21 -2.26
CA GLU A 19 -11.24 -1.11 -2.98
C GLU A 19 -11.11 0.23 -2.23
N GLU A 20 -10.09 0.36 -1.38
CA GLU A 20 -9.72 1.57 -0.61
C GLU A 20 -10.82 2.09 0.35
N ARG A 21 -11.78 1.26 0.74
CA ARG A 21 -12.81 1.63 1.73
C ARG A 21 -12.36 1.31 3.14
N VAL A 22 -12.58 2.25 4.06
CA VAL A 22 -12.31 2.06 5.48
C VAL A 22 -13.29 1.03 6.06
N ARG A 23 -12.75 -0.04 6.65
CA ARG A 23 -13.50 -1.08 7.36
C ARG A 23 -13.04 -1.18 8.80
N VAL A 24 -14.01 -1.51 9.66
CA VAL A 24 -13.75 -1.77 11.08
C VAL A 24 -13.29 -3.21 11.24
N LEU A 25 -12.02 -3.40 11.57
CA LEU A 25 -11.44 -4.69 11.91
C LEU A 25 -11.73 -5.02 13.37
N GLN A 26 -12.54 -6.06 13.57
CA GLN A 26 -12.82 -6.58 14.89
C GLN A 26 -11.67 -7.50 15.33
N GLY A 27 -10.74 -6.96 16.10
CA GLY A 27 -9.64 -7.74 16.69
C GLY A 27 -10.14 -8.64 17.82
N ILE A 28 -9.59 -9.86 17.92
CA ILE A 28 -9.78 -10.73 19.07
C ILE A 28 -8.67 -10.40 20.08
N ARG A 29 -9.05 -10.07 21.33
CA ARG A 29 -8.07 -9.89 22.40
C ARG A 29 -7.48 -11.25 22.77
N LEU A 30 -6.19 -11.42 22.54
CA LEU A 30 -5.46 -12.58 23.02
C LEU A 30 -5.42 -12.55 24.56
N SER A 31 -5.51 -13.73 25.18
CA SER A 31 -5.36 -13.85 26.63
C SER A 31 -3.93 -13.52 27.06
N GLU A 32 -3.79 -13.02 28.30
CA GLU A 32 -2.51 -12.68 28.93
C GLU A 32 -1.47 -13.81 28.80
N SER A 33 -1.92 -15.06 28.89
CA SER A 33 -1.09 -16.26 28.78
C SER A 33 -0.53 -16.49 27.37
N VAL A 34 -1.30 -16.18 26.33
CA VAL A 34 -0.86 -16.27 24.92
C VAL A 34 0.10 -15.13 24.60
N VAL A 35 -0.21 -13.92 25.05
CA VAL A 35 0.65 -12.74 24.87
C VAL A 35 2.01 -12.94 25.56
N THR A 36 2.01 -13.45 26.80
CA THR A 36 3.25 -13.72 27.55
C THR A 36 4.11 -14.77 26.86
N ARG A 37 3.50 -15.84 26.31
CA ARG A 37 4.22 -16.86 25.54
C ARG A 37 4.85 -16.28 24.27
N MET A 38 4.10 -15.49 23.51
CA MET A 38 4.61 -14.84 22.29
C MET A 38 5.73 -13.84 22.60
N LYS A 39 5.62 -13.10 23.71
CA LYS A 39 6.65 -12.16 24.16
C LYS A 39 7.94 -12.86 24.60
N ASN A 40 7.83 -14.00 25.28
CA ASN A 40 8.97 -14.79 25.74
C ASN A 40 9.61 -15.63 24.62
N SER A 41 8.84 -15.94 23.56
CA SER A 41 9.35 -16.59 22.34
C SER A 41 10.24 -15.68 21.49
N SER A 42 10.17 -14.36 21.71
CA SER A 42 10.91 -13.35 20.93
C SER A 42 12.23 -12.93 21.55
N GLN A 43 12.68 -13.56 22.64
CA GLN A 43 14.04 -13.36 23.14
C GLN A 43 15.02 -14.24 22.35
N PRO A 44 16.03 -13.65 21.66
CA PRO A 44 17.08 -14.43 21.03
C PRO A 44 17.96 -15.01 22.13
N ALA A 45 17.91 -16.34 22.31
CA ALA A 45 18.92 -17.03 23.08
C ALA A 45 20.28 -16.79 22.41
N ARG A 46 21.15 -16.02 23.08
CA ARG A 46 22.57 -15.95 22.75
C ARG A 46 23.16 -17.35 22.92
N THR A 47 23.69 -17.88 21.83
CA THR A 47 24.83 -18.83 21.73
C THR A 47 25.09 -19.79 22.89
N GLY A 48 24.86 -21.08 22.65
CA GLY A 48 25.46 -22.22 23.38
C GLY A 48 24.70 -23.53 23.12
N PRO A 49 25.33 -24.62 22.62
CA PRO A 49 24.63 -25.85 22.26
C PRO A 49 24.50 -26.76 23.49
N THR A 50 23.27 -27.02 23.93
CA THR A 50 23.00 -28.07 24.92
C THR A 50 21.71 -28.81 24.55
N ALA A 51 21.84 -30.13 24.53
CA ALA A 51 20.86 -31.16 24.22
C ALA A 51 19.50 -31.01 24.95
N PRO A 52 18.42 -31.62 24.42
CA PRO A 52 17.11 -31.63 25.09
C PRO A 52 17.09 -32.58 26.32
N PRO A 53 16.39 -32.22 27.41
CA PRO A 53 16.16 -33.11 28.53
C PRO A 53 15.01 -34.11 28.25
N PRO A 54 15.10 -35.36 28.75
CA PRO A 54 14.12 -36.40 28.52
C PRO A 54 12.90 -36.27 29.44
N ALA A 55 11.74 -36.66 28.91
CA ALA A 55 10.50 -36.80 29.66
C ALA A 55 10.59 -37.90 30.72
N ALA A 56 9.87 -37.68 31.82
CA ALA A 56 9.94 -38.41 33.07
C ALA A 56 9.40 -39.86 33.01
N LEU A 57 10.18 -40.72 33.68
CA LEU A 57 9.82 -41.85 34.55
C LEU A 57 8.62 -42.75 34.19
N GLY A 58 8.96 -44.02 33.95
CA GLY A 58 8.12 -45.15 34.30
C GLY A 58 8.85 -46.48 34.16
N SER A 59 9.50 -46.92 35.25
CA SER A 59 9.87 -48.33 35.53
C SER A 59 11.00 -48.94 34.69
N SER A 60 12.04 -49.60 35.20
CA SER A 60 12.58 -49.81 36.54
C SER A 60 14.00 -50.35 36.33
N ARG A 61 14.94 -49.92 37.18
CA ARG A 61 16.15 -50.63 37.61
C ARG A 61 17.10 -51.18 36.52
N GLY A 62 18.11 -50.35 36.21
CA GLY A 62 19.51 -50.66 36.46
C GLY A 62 20.05 -51.99 35.93
N LEU A 63 20.67 -51.92 34.75
CA LEU A 63 21.73 -52.83 34.35
C LEU A 63 23.07 -52.13 34.65
N ASP A 64 23.79 -52.60 35.68
CA ASP A 64 25.22 -52.94 35.57
C ASP A 64 25.69 -53.51 36.91
N THR A 65 25.99 -54.81 36.91
CA THR A 65 26.98 -55.39 37.82
C THR A 65 27.42 -56.70 37.20
N ASP A 66 28.60 -56.64 36.59
CA ASP A 66 29.63 -57.68 36.65
C ASP A 66 29.14 -59.12 36.44
N CYS A 67 28.98 -59.52 35.18
CA CYS A 67 28.80 -60.94 34.84
C CYS A 67 30.15 -61.66 34.93
N LYS A 68 30.47 -62.04 36.16
CA LYS A 68 31.42 -63.08 36.49
C LYS A 68 31.09 -64.34 35.68
N VAL A 69 32.08 -64.78 34.92
CA VAL A 69 32.17 -66.04 34.17
C VAL A 69 31.40 -67.19 34.83
N SER A 70 30.48 -67.80 34.08
CA SER A 70 30.14 -69.21 34.24
C SER A 70 29.86 -69.82 32.86
N ARG A 71 30.89 -70.52 32.40
CA ARG A 71 30.98 -71.45 31.26
C ARG A 71 29.81 -72.45 31.24
N PRO A 72 29.21 -72.70 30.07
CA PRO A 72 28.93 -74.05 29.65
C PRO A 72 29.78 -74.36 28.42
N GLU A 73 30.69 -75.30 28.61
CA GLU A 73 31.53 -75.83 27.55
C GLU A 73 30.83 -77.06 26.96
N TYR A 74 30.32 -76.89 25.76
CA TYR A 74 30.40 -77.84 24.66
C TYR A 74 30.20 -76.96 23.41
N GLY A 75 31.18 -76.77 22.53
CA GLY A 75 31.94 -77.82 21.88
C GLY A 75 31.32 -78.05 20.52
N ARG A 76 31.98 -77.52 19.48
CA ARG A 76 31.99 -77.93 18.06
C ARG A 76 31.43 -76.87 17.09
N GLY A 77 32.21 -76.71 16.01
CA GLY A 77 32.15 -75.62 15.06
C GLY A 77 30.80 -75.39 14.41
N TRP A 78 30.52 -74.11 14.17
CA TRP A 78 29.55 -73.70 13.17
C TRP A 78 30.13 -74.03 11.79
N GLN A 79 29.81 -75.22 11.32
CA GLN A 79 29.79 -75.54 9.90
C GLN A 79 28.48 -74.97 9.31
N PRO A 80 28.49 -74.35 8.11
CA PRO A 80 27.27 -73.99 7.42
C PRO A 80 26.54 -75.30 7.03
N SER A 81 25.53 -75.68 7.80
CA SER A 81 24.66 -76.81 7.45
C SER A 81 23.72 -76.36 6.32
N GLY A 82 23.76 -77.07 5.19
CA GLY A 82 23.12 -76.72 3.91
C GLY A 82 21.59 -76.75 3.87
N ALA A 83 20.90 -76.40 4.96
CA ALA A 83 19.43 -76.38 5.04
C ALA A 83 18.80 -75.00 4.78
N GLU A 84 19.58 -73.91 4.71
CA GLU A 84 19.13 -72.53 4.47
C GLU A 84 19.34 -72.05 3.01
N VAL A 85 19.61 -72.96 2.07
CA VAL A 85 19.96 -72.58 0.68
C VAL A 85 18.71 -72.35 -0.20
N GLY A 86 17.60 -73.01 0.11
CA GLY A 86 16.35 -72.90 -0.67
C GLY A 86 15.67 -71.53 -0.60
N PRO A 87 15.45 -70.95 0.60
CA PRO A 87 14.84 -69.64 0.75
C PRO A 87 15.70 -68.50 0.20
N LEU A 88 17.02 -68.56 0.43
CA LEU A 88 17.95 -67.54 -0.07
C LEU A 88 18.01 -67.50 -1.60
N ARG A 89 18.07 -68.67 -2.25
CA ARG A 89 18.05 -68.73 -3.73
C ARG A 89 16.77 -68.17 -4.33
N ARG A 90 15.63 -68.43 -3.71
CA ARG A 90 14.36 -67.82 -4.12
C ARG A 90 14.42 -66.29 -3.98
N CYS A 91 14.93 -65.78 -2.85
CA CYS A 91 15.08 -64.34 -2.65
C CYS A 91 16.01 -63.70 -3.69
N GLU A 92 17.13 -64.33 -4.02
CA GLU A 92 18.06 -63.85 -5.06
C GLU A 92 17.40 -63.82 -6.45
N GLU A 93 16.62 -64.84 -6.79
CA GLU A 93 15.89 -64.93 -8.05
C GLU A 93 14.78 -63.88 -8.17
N GLU A 94 14.02 -63.65 -7.09
CA GLU A 94 13.01 -62.58 -7.01
C GLU A 94 13.65 -61.18 -7.10
N LEU A 95 14.81 -60.97 -6.46
CA LEU A 95 15.56 -59.71 -6.57
C LEU A 95 16.08 -59.49 -8.00
N ALA A 96 16.56 -60.53 -8.68
CA ALA A 96 17.01 -60.44 -10.07
C ALA A 96 15.86 -60.13 -11.03
N MET A 97 14.71 -60.79 -10.86
CA MET A 97 13.49 -60.48 -11.62
C MET A 97 12.96 -59.07 -11.34
N GLY A 98 13.06 -58.61 -10.09
CA GLY A 98 12.69 -57.26 -9.68
C GLY A 98 13.61 -56.19 -10.27
N GLN A 99 14.92 -56.41 -10.27
CA GLN A 99 15.92 -55.46 -10.81
C GLN A 99 15.70 -55.15 -12.29
N GLY A 100 15.29 -56.14 -13.10
CA GLY A 100 14.97 -55.93 -14.51
C GLY A 100 13.69 -55.10 -14.75
N GLN A 101 12.76 -55.07 -13.79
CA GLN A 101 11.47 -54.38 -13.91
C GLN A 101 11.50 -52.93 -13.40
N LEU A 102 12.38 -52.62 -12.44
CA LEU A 102 12.51 -51.28 -11.85
C LEU A 102 12.71 -50.15 -12.87
N PRO A 103 13.57 -50.27 -13.91
CA PRO A 103 13.77 -49.20 -14.89
C PRO A 103 12.49 -48.89 -15.69
N HIS A 104 11.72 -49.92 -16.04
CA HIS A 104 10.46 -49.76 -16.78
C HIS A 104 9.38 -49.10 -15.92
N VAL A 105 9.30 -49.45 -14.64
CA VAL A 105 8.40 -48.78 -13.68
C VAL A 105 8.80 -47.32 -13.51
N ALA A 106 10.10 -47.03 -13.34
CA ALA A 106 10.60 -45.66 -13.20
C ALA A 106 10.30 -44.77 -14.42
N VAL A 107 10.45 -45.30 -15.64
CA VAL A 107 10.08 -44.56 -16.88
C VAL A 107 8.58 -44.26 -16.91
N ARG A 108 7.73 -45.25 -16.64
CA ARG A 108 6.27 -45.05 -16.65
C ARG A 108 5.78 -44.08 -15.57
N GLU A 109 6.39 -44.12 -14.39
CA GLU A 109 6.09 -43.18 -13.32
C GLU A 109 6.55 -41.76 -13.68
N GLY A 110 7.73 -41.61 -14.29
CA GLY A 110 8.22 -40.34 -14.81
C GLY A 110 7.33 -39.75 -15.89
N GLU A 111 6.92 -40.56 -16.88
CA GLU A 111 5.98 -40.13 -17.92
C GLU A 111 4.60 -39.77 -17.33
N ALA A 112 4.11 -40.53 -16.34
CA ALA A 112 2.86 -40.23 -15.66
C ALA A 112 2.95 -38.93 -14.84
N ALA A 113 4.10 -38.66 -14.20
CA ALA A 113 4.36 -37.41 -13.50
C ALA A 113 4.41 -36.22 -14.45
N LEU A 114 5.14 -36.33 -15.57
CA LEU A 114 5.21 -35.30 -16.61
C LEU A 114 3.84 -34.98 -17.20
N ARG A 115 3.01 -36.00 -17.49
CA ARG A 115 1.64 -35.80 -17.98
C ARG A 115 0.76 -35.07 -16.95
N ARG A 116 0.93 -35.36 -15.66
CA ARG A 116 0.19 -34.65 -14.59
C ARG A 116 0.64 -33.20 -14.46
N GLU A 117 1.95 -32.93 -14.56
CA GLU A 117 2.47 -31.57 -14.58
C GLU A 117 1.97 -30.80 -15.81
N GLU A 118 1.99 -31.40 -17.00
CA GLU A 118 1.50 -30.78 -18.24
C GLU A 118 0.02 -30.38 -18.12
N ILE A 119 -0.83 -31.29 -17.63
CA ILE A 119 -2.26 -31.00 -17.39
C ILE A 119 -2.43 -29.87 -16.35
N SER A 120 -1.62 -29.87 -15.28
CA SER A 120 -1.66 -28.83 -14.25
C SER A 120 -1.24 -27.46 -14.82
N VAL A 121 -0.16 -27.43 -15.60
CA VAL A 121 0.37 -26.23 -16.24
C VAL A 121 -0.63 -25.67 -17.25
N ASP A 122 -1.25 -26.52 -18.06
CA ASP A 122 -2.25 -26.06 -19.04
C ASP A 122 -3.54 -25.58 -18.37
N GLN A 123 -3.95 -26.22 -17.26
CA GLN A 123 -5.04 -25.71 -16.43
C GLN A 123 -4.71 -24.33 -15.84
N GLU A 124 -3.49 -24.13 -15.35
CA GLU A 124 -3.03 -22.84 -14.83
C GLU A 124 -2.97 -21.77 -15.93
N LYS A 125 -2.43 -22.09 -17.11
CA LYS A 125 -2.44 -21.20 -18.28
C LYS A 125 -3.85 -20.81 -18.69
N GLN A 126 -4.81 -21.73 -18.67
CA GLN A 126 -6.19 -21.42 -19.00
C GLN A 126 -6.81 -20.48 -17.97
N ARG A 127 -6.55 -20.72 -16.67
CA ARG A 127 -7.01 -19.84 -15.59
C ARG A 127 -6.39 -18.45 -15.70
N SER A 128 -5.09 -18.35 -15.91
CA SER A 128 -4.40 -17.06 -16.06
C SER A 128 -4.86 -16.31 -17.30
N ALA A 129 -5.04 -16.99 -18.43
CA ALA A 129 -5.55 -16.38 -19.66
C ALA A 129 -6.99 -15.87 -19.51
N ARG A 130 -7.84 -16.55 -18.72
CA ARG A 130 -9.18 -16.06 -18.38
C ARG A 130 -9.11 -14.79 -17.53
N MET A 131 -8.31 -14.80 -16.47
CA MET A 131 -8.13 -13.64 -15.60
C MET A 131 -7.55 -12.44 -16.36
N ALA A 132 -6.59 -12.66 -17.26
CA ALA A 132 -6.02 -11.62 -18.10
C ALA A 132 -7.08 -10.93 -18.97
N ARG A 133 -7.99 -11.71 -19.60
CA ARG A 133 -9.10 -11.16 -20.38
C ARG A 133 -10.10 -10.37 -19.53
N GLU A 134 -10.39 -10.84 -18.31
CA GLU A 134 -11.26 -10.11 -17.38
C GLU A 134 -10.63 -8.78 -16.96
N LEU A 135 -9.33 -8.75 -16.69
CA LEU A 135 -8.60 -7.51 -16.38
C LEU A 135 -8.57 -6.55 -17.56
N GLU A 136 -8.29 -7.03 -18.78
CA GLU A 136 -8.30 -6.19 -19.98
C GLU A 136 -9.67 -5.55 -20.21
N SER A 137 -10.76 -6.32 -20.02
CA SER A 137 -12.13 -5.80 -20.10
C SER A 137 -12.39 -4.70 -19.07
N ARG A 138 -11.98 -4.92 -17.81
CA ARG A 138 -12.11 -3.93 -16.73
C ARG A 138 -11.29 -2.67 -17.00
N GLU A 139 -10.05 -2.82 -17.46
CA GLU A 139 -9.21 -1.69 -17.85
C GLU A 139 -9.83 -0.90 -19.00
N ALA A 140 -10.40 -1.58 -20.00
CA ALA A 140 -11.09 -0.91 -21.10
C ALA A 140 -12.31 -0.14 -20.61
N GLU A 141 -13.07 -0.67 -19.65
CA GLU A 141 -14.18 0.05 -19.02
C GLU A 141 -13.71 1.28 -18.24
N LEU A 142 -12.67 1.14 -17.41
CA LEU A 142 -12.08 2.25 -16.67
C LEU A 142 -11.58 3.34 -17.63
N ARG A 143 -10.90 2.97 -18.71
CA ARG A 143 -10.46 3.91 -19.76
C ARG A 143 -11.64 4.64 -20.40
N ARG A 144 -12.75 3.96 -20.69
CA ARG A 144 -13.97 4.61 -21.23
C ARG A 144 -14.54 5.64 -20.25
N ARG A 145 -14.59 5.31 -18.96
CA ARG A 145 -15.12 6.21 -17.92
C ARG A 145 -14.20 7.41 -17.69
N ASP A 146 -12.89 7.18 -17.64
CA ASP A 146 -11.89 8.25 -17.52
C ASP A 146 -11.96 9.22 -18.70
N ALA A 147 -12.05 8.70 -19.93
CA ALA A 147 -12.23 9.53 -21.13
C ALA A 147 -13.50 10.38 -21.05
N PHE A 148 -14.62 9.79 -20.62
CA PHE A 148 -15.88 10.51 -20.44
C PHE A 148 -15.74 11.65 -19.41
N TYR A 149 -15.19 11.38 -18.22
CA TYR A 149 -15.06 12.41 -17.19
C TYR A 149 -14.06 13.52 -17.59
N LYS A 150 -12.96 13.17 -18.25
CA LYS A 150 -12.02 14.16 -18.79
C LYS A 150 -12.68 15.05 -19.84
N GLU A 151 -13.53 14.50 -20.70
CA GLU A 151 -14.29 15.27 -21.67
C GLU A 151 -15.27 16.24 -20.99
N GLN A 152 -16.00 15.78 -19.96
CA GLN A 152 -16.91 16.63 -19.20
C GLN A 152 -16.17 17.78 -18.50
N LEU A 153 -15.05 17.47 -17.84
CA LEU A 153 -14.21 18.46 -17.18
C LEU A 153 -13.66 19.47 -18.18
N GLY A 154 -13.10 19.02 -19.30
CA GLY A 154 -12.62 19.91 -20.36
C GLY A 154 -13.74 20.76 -20.95
N GLY A 155 -14.97 20.24 -21.05
CA GLY A 155 -16.14 21.02 -21.45
C GLY A 155 -16.48 22.13 -20.45
N LEU A 156 -16.44 21.83 -19.16
CA LEU A 156 -16.67 22.81 -18.10
C LEU A 156 -15.57 23.89 -18.08
N GLU A 157 -14.31 23.49 -18.18
CA GLU A 157 -13.16 24.40 -18.24
C GLU A 157 -13.25 25.36 -19.43
N ARG A 158 -13.62 24.86 -20.63
CA ARG A 158 -13.83 25.71 -21.81
C ARG A 158 -14.93 26.75 -21.59
N LYS A 159 -16.10 26.32 -21.10
CA LYS A 159 -17.22 27.23 -20.80
C LYS A 159 -16.85 28.26 -19.74
N ASN A 160 -16.11 27.84 -18.72
CA ASN A 160 -15.66 28.71 -17.63
C ASN A 160 -14.69 29.78 -18.15
N MET A 161 -13.68 29.35 -18.93
CA MET A 161 -12.73 30.25 -19.57
C MET A 161 -13.41 31.25 -20.52
N GLU A 162 -14.37 30.80 -21.33
CA GLU A 162 -15.12 31.66 -22.23
C GLU A 162 -15.95 32.71 -21.46
N THR A 163 -16.61 32.29 -20.39
CA THR A 163 -17.37 33.19 -19.51
C THR A 163 -16.47 34.27 -18.89
N TYR A 164 -15.31 33.89 -18.35
CA TYR A 164 -14.35 34.87 -17.82
C TYR A 164 -13.82 35.80 -18.90
N ARG A 165 -13.50 35.28 -20.08
CA ARG A 165 -13.01 36.08 -21.20
C ARG A 165 -14.04 37.14 -21.62
N LEU A 166 -15.29 36.72 -21.84
CA LEU A 166 -16.35 37.63 -22.25
C LEU A 166 -16.66 38.66 -21.16
N SER A 167 -16.73 38.25 -19.90
CA SER A 167 -16.94 39.16 -18.77
C SER A 167 -15.83 40.20 -18.66
N SER A 168 -14.57 39.79 -18.81
CA SER A 168 -13.42 40.70 -18.82
C SER A 168 -13.51 41.69 -19.99
N GLN A 169 -13.81 41.22 -21.20
CA GLN A 169 -13.97 42.08 -22.37
C GLN A 169 -15.07 43.13 -22.17
N GLN A 170 -16.25 42.70 -21.68
CA GLN A 170 -17.37 43.60 -21.38
C GLN A 170 -17.01 44.66 -20.34
N PHE A 171 -16.26 44.28 -19.29
CA PHE A 171 -15.79 45.22 -18.28
C PHE A 171 -14.87 46.29 -18.88
N HIS A 172 -13.88 45.88 -19.67
CA HIS A 172 -12.93 46.81 -20.30
C HIS A 172 -13.60 47.71 -21.34
N GLU A 173 -14.54 47.18 -22.12
CA GLU A 173 -15.31 47.96 -23.08
C GLU A 173 -16.18 49.01 -22.37
N ALA A 174 -16.88 48.64 -21.30
CA ALA A 174 -17.66 49.55 -20.49
C ALA A 174 -16.79 50.64 -19.84
N ALA A 175 -15.63 50.26 -19.29
CA ALA A 175 -14.67 51.20 -18.71
C ALA A 175 -14.16 52.20 -19.75
N SER A 176 -13.70 51.71 -20.92
CA SER A 176 -13.20 52.54 -22.01
C SER A 176 -14.27 53.51 -22.53
N LYS A 177 -15.52 53.04 -22.63
CA LYS A 177 -16.66 53.87 -23.03
C LYS A 177 -16.90 54.99 -22.02
N VAL A 178 -16.88 54.68 -20.73
CA VAL A 178 -17.05 55.68 -19.67
C VAL A 178 -15.88 56.67 -19.65
N GLU A 179 -14.63 56.21 -19.74
CA GLU A 179 -13.45 57.07 -19.82
C GLU A 179 -13.53 58.05 -20.99
N GLY A 180 -14.00 57.61 -22.16
CA GLY A 180 -14.22 58.48 -23.32
C GLY A 180 -15.31 59.54 -23.10
N THR A 181 -16.28 59.30 -22.21
CA THR A 181 -17.35 60.27 -21.88
C THR A 181 -16.99 61.21 -20.73
N ILE A 182 -16.05 60.81 -19.86
CA ILE A 182 -15.61 61.65 -18.75
C ILE A 182 -14.72 62.77 -19.30
N LYS A 183 -15.20 64.01 -19.20
CA LYS A 183 -14.36 65.17 -19.53
C LYS A 183 -13.20 65.25 -18.54
N PRO A 184 -11.93 65.26 -19.01
CA PRO A 184 -10.79 65.50 -18.14
C PRO A 184 -10.98 66.84 -17.44
N ARG A 185 -11.04 66.83 -16.11
CA ARG A 185 -11.00 68.08 -15.34
C ARG A 185 -9.63 68.72 -15.59
N ARG A 186 -9.61 69.92 -16.17
CA ARG A 186 -8.41 70.75 -16.19
C ARG A 186 -8.05 71.08 -14.74
N LEU A 187 -7.11 70.33 -14.19
CA LEU A 187 -6.39 70.72 -12.99
C LEU A 187 -5.40 71.79 -13.42
N GLU A 188 -5.85 73.05 -13.50
CA GLU A 188 -4.87 74.14 -13.55
C GLU A 188 -4.07 74.11 -12.25
N PRO A 189 -2.73 74.07 -12.30
CA PRO A 189 -1.95 74.34 -11.12
C PRO A 189 -2.35 75.74 -10.66
N VAL A 190 -2.91 75.82 -9.44
CA VAL A 190 -3.46 77.04 -8.81
C VAL A 190 -2.41 78.17 -8.66
N CYS A 191 -1.18 77.94 -9.13
CA CYS A 191 -0.03 78.80 -8.94
C CYS A 191 0.82 79.02 -10.19
N SER A 192 0.22 79.24 -11.36
CA SER A 192 0.96 79.75 -12.53
C SER A 192 1.38 81.23 -12.35
N GLY A 193 0.66 82.00 -11.51
CA GLY A 193 0.87 83.43 -11.29
C GLY A 193 1.75 83.84 -10.09
N CYS A 194 2.18 82.93 -9.22
CA CYS A 194 3.10 83.32 -8.12
C CYS A 194 4.55 83.51 -8.59
N ARG A 195 4.92 82.98 -9.76
CA ARG A 195 6.31 83.04 -10.23
C ARG A 195 6.77 84.46 -10.59
N THR A 196 5.85 85.39 -10.89
CA THR A 196 6.17 86.74 -11.38
C THR A 196 6.11 87.82 -10.31
N ARG A 197 5.74 87.51 -9.05
CA ARG A 197 5.58 88.53 -8.00
C ARG A 197 6.36 88.30 -6.72
N SER A 198 7.23 87.30 -6.65
CA SER A 198 7.98 87.07 -5.42
C SER A 198 9.35 86.45 -5.64
N SER A 199 10.37 87.29 -5.71
CA SER A 199 11.74 86.90 -5.36
C SER A 199 11.92 86.66 -3.85
N ALA A 200 10.88 86.87 -3.02
CA ALA A 200 10.99 86.79 -1.56
C ALA A 200 9.75 86.25 -0.81
N ALA A 201 8.86 85.48 -1.46
CA ALA A 201 7.70 84.90 -0.76
C ALA A 201 8.02 83.47 -0.30
N THR A 202 8.02 83.25 1.01
CA THR A 202 8.06 81.92 1.61
C THR A 202 6.80 81.12 1.24
N ALA A 203 6.90 79.78 1.26
CA ALA A 203 5.82 78.86 0.88
C ALA A 203 4.47 79.15 1.59
N THR A 204 4.52 79.76 2.77
CA THR A 204 3.36 80.21 3.56
C THR A 204 2.55 81.31 2.87
N THR A 205 3.21 82.28 2.24
CA THR A 205 2.56 83.40 1.54
C THR A 205 1.89 82.91 0.24
N CYS A 206 2.52 81.94 -0.43
CA CYS A 206 1.97 81.26 -1.59
C CYS A 206 0.68 80.49 -1.24
N ARG A 207 0.67 79.75 -0.12
CA ARG A 207 -0.53 79.04 0.38
C ARG A 207 -1.68 79.99 0.70
N ARG A 208 -1.42 81.13 1.35
CA ARG A 208 -2.45 82.14 1.67
C ARG A 208 -3.09 82.76 0.41
N CYS A 209 -2.30 83.05 -0.62
CA CYS A 209 -2.82 83.64 -1.86
C CYS A 209 -3.70 82.65 -2.65
N CYS A 210 -3.32 81.35 -2.65
CA CYS A 210 -4.13 80.29 -3.28
C CYS A 210 -5.47 80.07 -2.58
N CYS A 211 -5.51 80.04 -1.24
CA CYS A 211 -6.76 79.86 -0.48
C CYS A 211 -7.74 81.03 -0.61
N ALA A 212 -7.25 82.27 -0.71
CA ALA A 212 -8.13 83.43 -0.88
C ALA A 212 -8.84 83.44 -2.24
N ARG A 213 -8.14 83.03 -3.32
CA ARG A 213 -8.71 83.00 -4.69
C ARG A 213 -9.70 81.86 -4.90
N THR A 214 -9.51 80.70 -4.25
CA THR A 214 -10.48 79.60 -4.32
C THR A 214 -11.78 79.96 -3.61
N TRP A 215 -11.71 80.66 -2.48
CA TRP A 215 -12.90 81.09 -1.74
C TRP A 215 -13.73 82.11 -2.52
N SER A 216 -13.10 83.13 -3.14
CA SER A 216 -13.82 84.13 -3.94
C SER A 216 -14.46 83.58 -5.23
N ARG A 217 -13.98 82.44 -5.76
CA ARG A 217 -14.61 81.78 -6.92
C ARG A 217 -15.83 80.95 -6.51
N LEU A 218 -15.83 80.32 -5.34
CA LEU A 218 -17.02 79.60 -4.85
C LEU A 218 -18.17 80.54 -4.46
N THR A 219 -17.87 81.77 -4.04
CA THR A 219 -18.90 82.75 -3.62
C THR A 219 -19.50 83.56 -4.78
N ASN A 220 -18.96 83.48 -6.00
CA ASN A 220 -19.46 84.19 -7.19
C ASN A 220 -20.30 83.30 -8.13
N THR A 221 -20.55 82.04 -7.76
CA THR A 221 -21.40 81.10 -8.51
C THR A 221 -22.71 80.78 -7.77
N VAL A 222 -23.27 81.77 -7.07
CA VAL A 222 -24.64 81.77 -6.55
C VAL A 222 -25.37 82.97 -7.13
#